data_AF-A0A6I9Z885-F1
#
_entry.id   AF-A0A6I9Z885-F1
#
_cell.length_a   1.000
_cell.length_b   1.000
_cell.length_c   1.000
_cell.angle_alpha   90.00
_cell.angle_beta   90.00
_cell.angle_gamma   90.00
#
_symmetry.space_group_name_H-M   'P 1'
#
loop_
_entity.id
_entity.type
_entity.pdbx_description
1 polymer ?
#
loop_
_entity_poly.entity_id
_entity_poly.type
_entity_poly.pdbx_seq_one_letter_code
_entity_poly.pdbx_strand_id
1 'polypeptide(L)'
;MAETTMMPEEIELEMAKIQRLREVLVRRESELRFMMDDIQLCKDIMNLKQELQTLVAIPEKEKTKMEKQREDELIQKIHRLVQKRDFLVDDAEVERLREKEEDREMAEFLRTKLKPIDKATQSPTSSPAEKKAEPPPSKPTIAKAGLAIIKDCCGATQCNIM
;
A
#
# COMPACT_ATOMS: atom_id res chain seq x y z
N MET A 1 -45.37 -11.66 12.03
CA MET A 1 -43.97 -11.29 11.74
C MET A 1 -43.60 -10.24 12.77
N ALA A 2 -42.62 -10.51 13.64
CA ALA A 2 -42.15 -9.51 14.57
C ALA A 2 -41.21 -8.58 13.80
N GLU A 3 -41.71 -7.41 13.39
CA GLU A 3 -40.84 -6.30 13.01
C GLU A 3 -40.04 -5.94 14.26
N THR A 4 -38.80 -6.41 14.29
CA THR A 4 -37.84 -6.06 15.34
C THR A 4 -37.30 -4.70 14.95
N THR A 5 -38.01 -3.65 15.33
CA THR A 5 -37.55 -2.27 15.15
C THR A 5 -36.32 -2.08 16.03
N MET A 6 -35.15 -1.93 15.41
CA MET A 6 -33.91 -1.68 16.14
C MET A 6 -34.05 -0.40 16.96
N MET A 7 -33.50 -0.40 18.18
CA MET A 7 -33.51 0.78 19.02
C MET A 7 -32.61 1.88 18.42
N PRO A 8 -32.92 3.17 18.61
CA PRO A 8 -32.09 4.26 18.09
C PRO A 8 -30.60 4.14 18.41
N GLU A 9 -30.25 3.68 19.61
CA GLU A 9 -28.87 3.46 20.05
C GLU A 9 -28.17 2.33 19.25
N GLU A 10 -28.91 1.30 18.85
CA GLU A 10 -28.39 0.21 18.02
C GLU A 10 -28.12 0.69 16.59
N ILE A 11 -28.99 1.56 16.05
CA ILE A 11 -28.81 2.19 14.74
C ILE A 11 -27.56 3.08 14.75
N GLU A 12 -27.37 3.91 15.78
CA GLU A 12 -26.17 4.75 15.93
C GLU A 12 -24.89 3.92 15.98
N LEU A 13 -24.91 2.79 16.71
CA LEU A 13 -23.77 1.88 16.78
C LEU A 13 -23.45 1.25 15.42
N GLU A 14 -24.46 0.80 14.68
CA GLU A 14 -24.27 0.24 13.34
C GLU A 14 -23.77 1.30 12.34
N MET A 15 -24.27 2.53 12.41
CA MET A 15 -23.76 3.65 11.59
C MET A 15 -22.28 3.91 11.87
N ALA A 16 -21.85 3.89 13.14
CA ALA A 16 -20.44 4.05 13.49
C ALA A 16 -19.56 2.91 12.94
N LYS A 17 -20.07 1.66 12.97
CA LYS A 17 -19.38 0.51 12.36
C LYS A 17 -19.25 0.66 10.84
N ILE A 18 -20.32 1.07 10.16
CA ILE A 18 -20.33 1.30 8.71
C ILE A 18 -19.33 2.38 8.33
N GLN A 19 -19.29 3.49 9.06
CA GLN A 19 -18.36 4.59 8.81
C GLN A 19 -16.90 4.14 8.97
N ARG A 20 -16.61 3.38 10.02
CA ARG A 20 -15.27 2.80 10.21
C ARG A 20 -14.88 1.84 9.09
N LEU A 21 -15.81 0.96 8.67
CA LEU A 21 -15.56 0.04 7.57
C LEU A 21 -15.28 0.78 6.26
N ARG A 22 -16.05 1.84 5.98
CA ARG A 22 -15.84 2.70 4.82
C ARG A 22 -14.44 3.31 4.80
N GLU A 23 -13.97 3.83 5.93
CA GLU A 23 -12.62 4.40 6.04
C GLU A 23 -11.53 3.36 5.76
N VAL A 24 -11.67 2.14 6.30
CA VAL A 24 -10.74 1.03 6.00
C VAL A 24 -10.74 0.69 4.51
N LEU A 25 -11.91 0.62 3.89
CA LEU A 25 -12.04 0.31 2.47
C LEU A 25 -11.43 1.40 1.57
N VAL A 26 -11.62 2.68 1.90
CA VAL A 26 -11.05 3.79 1.14
C VAL A 26 -9.52 3.81 1.21
N ARG A 27 -8.94 3.53 2.38
CA ARG A 27 -7.48 3.37 2.52
C ARG A 27 -6.96 2.21 1.66
N ARG A 28 -7.66 1.07 1.73
CA ARG A 28 -7.32 -0.10 0.92
C ARG A 28 -7.43 0.14 -0.58
N GLU A 29 -8.44 0.87 -1.03
CA GLU A 29 -8.59 1.29 -2.42
C GLU A 29 -7.40 2.16 -2.85
N SER A 30 -6.97 3.09 -1.99
CA SER A 30 -5.82 3.96 -2.25
C SER A 30 -4.52 3.14 -2.38
N GLU A 31 -4.26 2.20 -1.46
CA GLU A 31 -3.13 1.25 -1.56
C GLU A 31 -3.16 0.48 -2.89
N LEU A 32 -4.33 -0.02 -3.29
CA LEU A 32 -4.51 -0.77 -4.53
C LEU A 32 -4.24 0.09 -5.77
N ARG A 33 -4.59 1.37 -5.73
CA ARG A 33 -4.30 2.31 -6.82
C ARG A 33 -2.80 2.54 -6.99
N PHE A 34 -2.06 2.77 -5.90
CA PHE A 34 -0.59 2.86 -5.93
C PHE A 34 0.03 1.59 -6.53
N MET A 35 -0.42 0.41 -6.12
CA MET A 35 0.07 -0.86 -6.68
C MET A 35 -0.25 -1.02 -8.16
N MET A 36 -1.45 -0.60 -8.60
CA MET A 36 -1.84 -0.66 -10.01
C MET A 36 -0.97 0.25 -10.87
N ASP A 37 -0.70 1.47 -10.39
CA ASP A 37 0.17 2.43 -11.08
C ASP A 37 1.62 1.93 -11.15
N ASP A 38 2.15 1.33 -10.06
CA ASP A 38 3.49 0.72 -10.05
C ASP A 38 3.60 -0.44 -11.04
N ILE A 39 2.58 -1.32 -11.07
CA ILE A 39 2.51 -2.42 -12.04
C ILE A 39 2.54 -1.89 -13.47
N GLN A 40 1.82 -0.80 -13.76
CA GLN A 40 1.80 -0.22 -15.09
C GLN A 40 3.15 0.39 -15.48
N LEU A 41 3.79 1.12 -14.56
CA LEU A 41 5.14 1.63 -14.77
C LEU A 41 6.15 0.51 -15.00
N CYS A 42 6.06 -0.58 -14.24
CA CYS A 42 6.93 -1.74 -14.40
C CYS A 42 6.74 -2.40 -15.77
N LYS A 43 5.50 -2.58 -16.24
CA LYS A 43 5.22 -3.10 -17.59
C LYS A 43 5.83 -2.22 -18.68
N ASP A 44 5.64 -0.91 -18.59
CA ASP A 44 6.18 0.04 -19.57
C ASP A 44 7.71 0.03 -19.59
N ILE A 45 8.34 -0.01 -18.40
CA ILE A 45 9.80 -0.12 -18.26
C ILE A 45 10.29 -1.45 -18.86
N MET A 46 9.62 -2.57 -18.58
CA MET A 46 10.01 -3.88 -19.11
C MET A 46 9.94 -3.92 -20.64
N ASN A 47 8.88 -3.38 -21.23
CA ASN A 47 8.73 -3.31 -22.69
C ASN A 47 9.86 -2.51 -23.34
N LEU A 48 10.19 -1.33 -22.78
CA LEU A 48 11.29 -0.50 -23.27
C LEU A 48 12.65 -1.17 -23.07
N LYS A 49 12.86 -1.86 -21.94
CA LYS A 49 14.09 -2.63 -21.69
C LYS A 49 14.26 -3.77 -22.69
N GLN A 50 13.18 -4.46 -23.05
CA GLN A 50 13.23 -5.55 -24.03
C GLN A 50 13.60 -5.03 -25.44
N GLU A 51 13.05 -3.88 -25.84
CA GLU A 51 13.45 -3.19 -27.08
C GLU A 51 14.92 -2.77 -27.02
N LEU A 52 15.35 -2.16 -25.92
CA LEU A 52 16.74 -1.73 -25.72
C LEU A 52 17.72 -2.91 -25.79
N GLN A 53 17.41 -4.04 -25.15
CA GLN A 53 18.24 -5.25 -25.19
C GLN A 53 18.45 -5.75 -26.62
N THR A 54 17.46 -5.59 -27.50
CA THR A 54 17.57 -6.00 -28.90
C THR A 54 18.60 -5.15 -29.65
N LEU A 55 18.64 -3.84 -29.38
CA LEU A 55 19.63 -2.93 -29.96
C LEU A 55 21.03 -3.13 -29.37
N VAL A 56 21.12 -3.31 -28.04
CA VAL A 56 22.39 -3.52 -27.33
C VAL A 56 23.08 -4.82 -27.75
N ALA A 57 22.31 -5.84 -28.17
CA ALA A 57 22.86 -7.09 -28.70
C ALA A 57 23.60 -6.92 -30.04
N ILE A 58 23.37 -5.83 -30.78
CA ILE A 58 24.05 -5.56 -32.05
C ILE A 58 25.45 -5.02 -31.74
N PRO A 59 26.53 -5.58 -32.33
CA PRO A 59 27.88 -5.04 -32.17
C PRO A 59 27.97 -3.56 -32.58
N GLU A 60 28.70 -2.75 -31.81
CA GLU A 60 28.76 -1.29 -31.98
C GLU A 60 29.27 -0.83 -33.36
N LYS A 61 30.06 -1.66 -34.03
CA LYS A 61 30.59 -1.44 -35.39
C LYS A 61 29.53 -1.66 -36.48
N GLU A 62 28.50 -2.45 -36.18
CA GLU A 62 27.44 -2.85 -37.09
C GLU A 62 26.18 -2.01 -36.91
N LYS A 63 26.05 -1.31 -35.76
CA LYS A 63 24.95 -0.38 -35.52
C LYS A 63 24.96 0.81 -36.46
N THR A 64 23.82 1.05 -37.09
CA THR A 64 23.50 2.25 -37.84
C THR A 64 23.36 3.46 -36.91
N LYS A 65 23.46 4.67 -37.48
CA LYS A 65 23.25 5.91 -36.73
C LYS A 65 21.85 6.01 -36.12
N MET A 66 20.83 5.48 -36.80
CA MET A 66 19.45 5.48 -36.28
C MET A 66 19.30 4.55 -35.08
N GLU A 67 19.94 3.38 -35.09
CA GLU A 67 19.89 2.45 -33.96
C GLU A 67 20.56 3.05 -32.72
N LYS A 68 21.69 3.75 -32.88
CA LYS A 68 22.34 4.47 -31.77
C LYS A 68 21.45 5.58 -31.21
N GLN A 69 20.81 6.37 -32.07
CA GLN A 69 19.85 7.38 -31.63
C GLN A 69 18.66 6.77 -30.90
N ARG A 70 18.15 5.64 -31.39
CA ARG A 70 17.03 4.94 -30.76
C ARG A 70 17.41 4.37 -29.39
N GLU A 71 18.62 3.82 -29.27
CA GLU A 71 19.18 3.35 -27.99
C GLU A 71 19.21 4.48 -26.95
N ASP A 72 19.73 5.65 -27.32
CA ASP A 72 19.75 6.84 -26.44
C ASP A 72 18.32 7.28 -26.04
N GLU A 73 17.38 7.29 -26.99
CA GLU A 73 15.97 7.62 -26.71
C GLU A 73 15.33 6.64 -25.71
N LEU A 74 15.58 5.33 -25.88
CA LEU A 74 15.05 4.31 -25.00
C LEU A 74 15.61 4.44 -23.59
N ILE A 75 16.92 4.69 -23.45
CA ILE A 75 17.56 4.93 -22.16
C ILE A 75 16.93 6.14 -21.46
N GLN A 76 16.73 7.25 -22.18
CA GLN A 76 16.08 8.45 -21.61
C GLN A 76 14.62 8.21 -21.22
N LYS A 77 13.87 7.41 -21.97
CA LYS A 77 12.48 7.05 -21.63
C LYS A 77 12.44 6.16 -20.39
N ILE A 78 13.29 5.13 -20.32
CA ILE A 78 13.40 4.24 -19.17
C ILE A 78 13.77 5.05 -17.92
N HIS A 79 14.75 5.93 -18.00
CA HIS A 79 15.16 6.79 -16.88
C HIS A 79 14.00 7.63 -16.35
N ARG A 80 13.23 8.28 -17.24
CA ARG A 80 12.05 9.06 -16.85
C ARG A 80 10.97 8.22 -16.16
N LEU A 81 10.72 7.00 -16.63
CA LEU A 81 9.76 6.11 -15.98
C LEU A 81 10.25 5.61 -14.63
N VAL A 82 11.54 5.32 -14.48
CA VAL A 82 12.14 4.96 -13.19
C VAL A 82 12.01 6.12 -12.20
N GLN A 83 12.31 7.36 -12.62
CA GLN A 83 12.10 8.54 -11.78
C GLN A 83 10.63 8.69 -11.36
N LYS A 84 9.69 8.49 -12.29
CA LYS A 84 8.25 8.53 -11.97
C LYS A 84 7.86 7.45 -10.95
N ARG A 85 8.46 6.26 -11.06
CA ARG A 85 8.24 5.18 -10.09
C ARG A 85 8.82 5.53 -8.72
N ASP A 86 9.98 6.15 -8.67
CA ASP A 86 10.59 6.59 -7.41
C ASP A 86 9.68 7.61 -6.69
N PHE A 87 9.13 8.59 -7.43
CA PHE A 87 8.12 9.51 -6.87
C PHE A 87 6.86 8.81 -6.38
N LEU A 88 6.37 7.79 -7.10
CA LEU A 88 5.20 7.01 -6.67
C LEU A 88 5.44 6.30 -5.33
N VAL A 89 6.66 5.80 -5.11
CA VAL A 89 7.06 5.17 -3.84
C VAL A 89 7.10 6.20 -2.71
N ASP A 90 7.66 7.38 -2.98
CA ASP A 90 7.70 8.48 -2.00
C ASP A 90 6.29 8.94 -1.63
N ASP A 91 5.40 9.11 -2.60
CA ASP A 91 4.00 9.50 -2.38
C ASP A 91 3.25 8.44 -1.54
N ALA A 92 3.45 7.16 -1.82
CA ALA A 92 2.85 6.07 -1.04
C ALA A 92 3.37 6.03 0.41
N GLU A 93 4.64 6.36 0.63
CA GLU A 93 5.23 6.46 1.97
C GLU A 93 4.63 7.64 2.75
N VAL A 94 4.46 8.79 2.09
CA VAL A 94 3.80 9.97 2.68
C VAL A 94 2.37 9.64 3.10
N GLU A 95 1.61 8.96 2.23
CA GLU A 95 0.25 8.54 2.53
C GLU A 95 0.21 7.62 3.76
N ARG A 96 1.09 6.63 3.81
CA ARG A 96 1.18 5.68 4.93
C ARG A 96 1.52 6.38 6.26
N LEU A 97 2.39 7.39 6.22
CA LEU A 97 2.73 8.18 7.40
C LEU A 97 1.54 9.03 7.86
N ARG A 98 0.79 9.62 6.93
CA ARG A 98 -0.43 10.39 7.24
C ARG A 98 -1.47 9.52 7.94
N GLU A 99 -1.79 8.36 7.38
CA GLU A 99 -2.76 7.42 7.97
C GLU A 99 -2.37 7.00 9.39
N LYS A 100 -1.08 6.78 9.63
CA LYS A 100 -0.57 6.43 10.96
C LYS A 100 -0.73 7.56 11.98
N GLU A 101 -0.56 8.81 11.54
CA GLU A 101 -0.76 9.97 12.40
C GLU A 101 -2.25 10.19 12.69
N GLU A 102 -3.13 10.04 11.69
CA GLU A 102 -4.60 10.07 11.89
C GLU A 102 -5.06 9.04 12.94
N ASP A 103 -4.56 7.80 12.85
CA ASP A 103 -4.86 6.74 13.81
C ASP A 103 -4.35 7.07 15.22
N ARG A 104 -3.18 7.70 15.30
CA ARG A 104 -2.58 8.14 16.57
C ARG A 104 -3.41 9.23 17.22
N GLU A 105 -3.77 10.28 16.47
CA GLU A 105 -4.60 11.38 16.94
C GLU A 105 -5.97 10.86 17.42
N MET A 106 -6.57 9.92 16.69
CA MET A 106 -7.84 9.30 17.09
C MET A 106 -7.70 8.52 18.40
N ALA A 107 -6.64 7.72 18.55
CA ALA A 107 -6.38 6.98 19.78
C ALA A 107 -6.10 7.91 20.98
N GLU A 108 -5.34 8.98 20.78
CA GLU A 108 -5.06 9.99 21.79
C GLU A 108 -6.32 10.76 22.20
N PHE A 109 -7.19 11.10 21.24
CA PHE A 109 -8.48 11.72 21.49
C PHE A 109 -9.38 10.84 22.34
N LEU A 110 -9.55 9.57 21.96
CA LEU A 110 -10.34 8.60 22.72
C LEU A 110 -9.78 8.42 24.13
N ARG A 111 -8.45 8.26 24.26
CA ARG A 111 -7.79 8.14 25.57
C ARG A 111 -8.05 9.37 26.45
N THR A 112 -8.03 10.57 25.87
CA THR A 112 -8.23 11.82 26.63
C THR A 112 -9.69 12.02 27.04
N LYS A 113 -10.64 11.67 26.16
CA LYS A 113 -12.09 11.84 26.40
C LYS A 113 -12.71 10.74 27.26
N LEU A 114 -12.13 9.53 27.28
CA LEU A 114 -12.66 8.38 28.04
C LEU A 114 -12.03 8.23 29.43
N LYS A 115 -10.80 8.73 29.67
CA LYS A 115 -10.17 8.79 31.00
C LYS A 115 -11.06 9.37 32.13
N PRO A 116 -11.94 10.37 31.90
CA PRO A 116 -12.85 10.88 32.92
C PRO A 116 -13.98 9.90 33.30
N ILE A 117 -14.33 8.94 32.43
CA ILE A 117 -15.45 8.00 32.65
C ILE A 117 -15.00 6.84 33.55
N ASP A 118 -13.78 6.33 33.38
CA ASP A 118 -13.24 5.24 34.20
C ASP A 118 -13.10 5.60 35.69
N LYS A 119 -12.96 6.89 36.02
CA LYS A 119 -12.88 7.38 37.40
C LYS A 119 -14.25 7.56 38.07
N ALA A 120 -15.33 7.64 37.29
CA ALA A 120 -16.70 7.75 37.82
C ALA A 120 -17.32 6.38 38.18
N THR A 121 -16.76 5.28 37.66
CA THR A 121 -17.30 3.92 37.82
C THR A 121 -16.55 3.07 38.86
N GLN A 122 -15.56 3.62 39.58
CA GLN A 122 -14.87 2.89 40.66
C GLN A 122 -15.72 2.86 41.94
N SER A 123 -16.69 1.94 42.00
CA SER A 123 -17.20 1.39 43.24
C SER A 123 -16.29 0.25 43.73
N PRO A 124 -16.12 0.03 45.04
CA PRO A 124 -15.20 -0.97 45.56
C PRO A 124 -15.89 -2.33 45.59
N THR A 125 -15.77 -3.10 44.51
CA THR A 125 -16.08 -4.53 44.57
C THR A 125 -15.07 -5.34 43.77
N SER A 126 -14.32 -6.14 44.52
CA SER A 126 -13.28 -7.06 44.09
C SER A 126 -13.81 -8.21 43.23
N SER A 127 -12.93 -8.69 42.31
CA SER A 127 -12.82 -10.02 41.65
C SER A 127 -13.25 -10.10 40.16
N PRO A 128 -12.79 -11.13 39.40
CA PRO A 128 -11.39 -11.34 39.01
C PRO A 128 -11.18 -11.41 37.47
N ALA A 129 -10.07 -10.80 37.02
CA ALA A 129 -9.35 -11.01 35.75
C ALA A 129 -10.14 -11.57 34.55
N GLU A 130 -10.88 -10.71 33.86
CA GLU A 130 -11.32 -10.99 32.49
C GLU A 130 -10.18 -10.73 31.49
N LYS A 131 -10.02 -11.70 30.59
CA LYS A 131 -8.96 -11.76 29.58
C LYS A 131 -9.01 -10.53 28.69
N LYS A 132 -7.86 -9.87 28.52
CA LYS A 132 -7.63 -8.85 27.49
C LYS A 132 -8.12 -9.40 26.14
N ALA A 133 -9.14 -8.77 25.57
CA ALA A 133 -9.45 -8.94 24.16
C ALA A 133 -8.23 -8.44 23.36
N GLU A 134 -7.60 -9.34 22.61
CA GLU A 134 -6.57 -8.97 21.65
C GLU A 134 -7.17 -7.98 20.63
N PRO A 135 -6.41 -6.93 20.25
CA PRO A 135 -6.82 -6.08 19.15
C PRO A 135 -6.98 -6.93 17.88
N PRO A 136 -7.97 -6.63 17.01
CA PRO A 136 -8.17 -7.38 15.78
C PRO A 136 -6.88 -7.37 14.95
N PRO A 137 -6.55 -8.50 14.28
CA PRO A 137 -5.28 -8.64 13.58
C PRO A 137 -5.16 -7.53 12.53
N SER A 138 -4.28 -6.58 12.80
CA SER A 138 -3.91 -5.56 11.84
C SER A 138 -2.99 -6.21 10.81
N LYS A 139 -3.51 -6.29 9.59
CA LYS A 139 -2.83 -6.60 8.32
C LYS A 139 -2.53 -8.10 8.10
N PRO A 140 -3.08 -8.72 7.04
CA PRO A 140 -2.42 -9.88 6.45
C PRO A 140 -1.11 -9.38 5.83
N THR A 141 0.02 -9.75 6.43
CA THR A 141 1.32 -9.58 5.81
C THR A 141 1.31 -10.35 4.49
N ILE A 142 1.26 -9.65 3.35
CA ILE A 142 1.45 -10.25 2.03
C ILE A 142 2.95 -10.56 1.89
N ALA A 143 3.46 -11.51 2.68
CA ALA A 143 4.84 -11.99 2.59
C ALA A 143 4.99 -13.12 1.56
N LYS A 144 3.94 -13.46 0.78
CA LYS A 144 3.99 -14.63 -0.11
C LYS A 144 3.44 -14.45 -1.52
N ALA A 145 2.67 -13.40 -1.80
CA ALA A 145 2.23 -13.08 -3.17
C ALA A 145 3.11 -12.02 -3.86
N GLY A 146 3.75 -11.13 -3.11
CA GLY A 146 4.66 -10.11 -3.68
C GLY A 146 5.94 -10.71 -4.27
N LEU A 147 6.40 -11.87 -3.77
CA LEU A 147 7.64 -12.49 -4.23
C LEU A 147 7.53 -13.04 -5.67
N ALA A 148 6.33 -13.35 -6.14
CA ALA A 148 6.12 -13.85 -7.51
C ALA A 148 6.14 -12.72 -8.55
N ILE A 149 5.74 -11.49 -8.19
CA ILE A 149 5.67 -10.35 -9.13
C ILE A 149 6.99 -9.55 -9.11
N ILE A 150 7.68 -9.47 -7.97
CA ILE A 150 8.99 -8.81 -7.85
C ILE A 150 10.09 -9.61 -8.58
N LYS A 151 9.92 -10.94 -8.73
CA LYS A 151 10.85 -11.80 -9.47
C LYS A 151 11.00 -11.39 -10.94
N ASP A 152 9.99 -10.71 -11.50
CA ASP A 152 10.01 -10.24 -12.89
C ASP A 152 10.49 -8.78 -13.04
N CYS A 153 10.62 -8.03 -11.95
CA CYS A 153 11.16 -6.65 -11.97
C CYS A 153 12.69 -6.59 -11.85
N CYS A 154 13.30 -7.60 -11.19
CA CYS A 154 14.74 -7.79 -11.10
C CYS A 154 15.08 -9.16 -11.68
N GLY A 155 15.29 -9.23 -13.01
CA GLY A 155 15.73 -10.43 -13.70
C GLY A 155 17.02 -10.99 -13.12
N ALA A 156 16.90 -11.86 -12.12
CA ALA A 156 18.01 -12.55 -11.48
C ALA A 156 18.34 -13.89 -12.16
N THR A 157 18.19 -13.98 -13.48
CA THR A 157 18.52 -15.23 -14.19
C THR A 157 19.57 -15.13 -15.29
N GLN A 158 19.93 -13.96 -15.83
CA GLN A 158 21.04 -13.89 -16.80
C GLN A 158 21.78 -12.55 -16.76
N CYS A 159 22.67 -12.40 -15.78
CA CYS A 159 23.79 -11.47 -15.87
C CYS A 159 25.07 -12.30 -15.74
N ASN A 160 25.39 -13.05 -16.80
CA ASN A 160 26.73 -13.59 -17.00
C ASN A 160 27.53 -12.53 -17.77
N ILE A 161 28.23 -11.69 -17.02
CA ILE A 161 29.36 -10.94 -17.56
C ILE A 161 30.51 -11.95 -17.69
N MET A 162 30.80 -12.34 -18.92
CA MET A 162 32.13 -12.78 -19.35
C MET A 162 32.72 -11.71 -20.24
#